data_AF-A0A142WWT4-F1
#
_entry.id   AF-A0A142WWT4-F1
#
_cell.length_a   1.000
_cell.length_b   1.000
_cell.length_c   1.000
_cell.angle_alpha   90.00
_cell.angle_beta   90.00
_cell.angle_gamma   90.00
#
_symmetry.space_group_name_H-M   'P 1'
#
loop_
_entity.id
_entity.type
_entity.pdbx_description
1 polymer ?
#
loop_
_entity_poly.entity_id
_entity_poly.type
_entity_poly.pdbx_seq_one_letter_code
_entity_poly.pdbx_strand_id
1 'polypeptide(L)'
;MSDFPTTVTITAENLQFTGRANDLSRRLVEAGVEFVGLSRDRIDFADGVSQEAQDLANGILAAWDWDAPPVPVEVSPLQAALALQAFGRLADVEAAVAAGGQLAQLAWQRASVFRRDSQLLVEIAAAVPGLANQLDDIFIAAAQIAV
;
A
#
# COMPACT_ATOMS: atom_id res chain seq x y z
N MET A 1 -16.99 -20.09 35.40
CA MET A 1 -17.38 -19.08 34.41
C MET A 1 -16.39 -17.94 34.52
N SER A 2 -15.34 -17.98 33.72
CA SER A 2 -14.38 -16.89 33.60
C SER A 2 -14.30 -16.60 32.12
N ASP A 3 -15.12 -15.65 31.69
CA ASP A 3 -15.03 -15.02 30.38
C ASP A 3 -13.71 -14.24 30.35
N PHE A 4 -12.78 -14.67 29.51
CA PHE A 4 -11.67 -13.83 29.09
C PHE A 4 -12.22 -12.93 27.98
N PRO A 5 -12.14 -11.59 28.07
CA PRO A 5 -12.28 -10.80 26.86
C PRO A 5 -11.11 -11.19 25.97
N THR A 6 -11.40 -11.93 24.91
CA THR A 6 -10.46 -12.13 23.81
C THR A 6 -10.21 -10.73 23.28
N THR A 7 -9.05 -10.14 23.58
CA THR A 7 -8.58 -8.97 22.86
C THR A 7 -8.37 -9.43 21.43
N VAL A 8 -9.43 -9.35 20.62
CA VAL A 8 -9.31 -9.46 19.19
C VAL A 8 -8.61 -8.17 18.79
N THR A 9 -7.30 -8.25 18.59
CA THR A 9 -6.57 -7.23 17.85
C THR A 9 -7.18 -7.21 16.45
N ILE A 10 -8.20 -6.37 16.24
CA ILE A 10 -8.77 -6.12 14.92
C ILE A 10 -7.82 -5.15 14.24
N THR A 11 -6.75 -5.69 13.67
CA THR A 11 -6.00 -5.01 12.62
C THR A 11 -6.92 -4.88 11.40
N ALA A 12 -6.68 -3.90 10.52
CA ALA A 12 -7.48 -3.68 9.30
C ALA A 12 -7.61 -4.93 8.39
N GLU A 13 -6.83 -5.98 8.63
CA GLU A 13 -6.86 -7.28 7.96
C GLU A 13 -8.23 -7.99 7.95
N ASN A 14 -9.14 -7.72 8.91
CA ASN A 14 -10.45 -8.39 8.96
C ASN A 14 -11.60 -7.62 8.29
N LEU A 15 -11.36 -6.42 7.78
CA LEU A 15 -12.38 -5.61 7.11
C LEU A 15 -12.21 -5.69 5.59
N GLN A 16 -13.23 -6.18 4.89
CA GLN A 16 -13.22 -6.30 3.43
C GLN A 16 -13.48 -4.93 2.78
N PHE A 17 -12.43 -4.13 2.61
CA PHE A 17 -12.48 -2.90 1.83
C PHE A 17 -12.13 -3.13 0.36
N THR A 18 -12.65 -2.28 -0.53
CA THR A 18 -12.29 -2.29 -1.95
C THR A 18 -11.93 -0.90 -2.45
N GLY A 19 -11.07 -0.84 -3.47
CA GLY A 19 -10.67 0.41 -4.14
C GLY A 19 -10.15 1.47 -3.17
N ARG A 20 -10.70 2.68 -3.25
CA ARG A 20 -10.27 3.85 -2.47
C ARG A 20 -10.44 3.69 -0.96
N ALA A 21 -11.42 2.90 -0.51
CA ALA A 21 -11.56 2.60 0.92
C ALA A 21 -10.39 1.76 1.43
N ASN A 22 -9.89 0.83 0.60
CA ASN A 22 -8.72 0.00 0.93
C ASN A 22 -7.40 0.81 0.89
N ASP A 23 -7.30 1.77 -0.02
CA ASP A 23 -6.15 2.68 -0.05
C ASP A 23 -6.11 3.59 1.19
N LEU A 24 -7.27 4.10 1.62
CA LEU A 24 -7.39 4.91 2.84
C LEU A 24 -7.10 4.08 4.10
N SER A 25 -7.67 2.87 4.18
CA SER A 25 -7.44 1.96 5.32
C SER A 25 -5.96 1.69 5.52
N ARG A 26 -5.21 1.41 4.45
CA ARG A 26 -3.76 1.22 4.55
C ARG A 26 -3.04 2.49 5.00
N ARG A 27 -3.41 3.66 4.47
CA ARG A 27 -2.80 4.94 4.88
C ARG A 27 -3.01 5.23 6.37
N LEU A 28 -4.17 4.87 6.91
CA LEU A 28 -4.45 4.99 8.35
C LEU A 28 -3.57 4.03 9.17
N VAL A 29 -3.42 2.78 8.72
CA VAL A 29 -2.54 1.80 9.37
C VAL A 29 -1.07 2.24 9.34
N GLU A 30 -0.58 2.75 8.21
CA GLU A 30 0.77 3.30 8.07
C GLU A 30 1.00 4.52 8.97
N ALA A 31 -0.05 5.30 9.23
CA ALA A 31 -0.03 6.41 10.19
C ALA A 31 -0.16 5.94 11.66
N GLY A 32 -0.25 4.63 11.92
CA GLY A 32 -0.38 4.06 13.26
C GLY A 32 -1.76 4.22 13.89
N VAL A 33 -2.80 4.41 13.07
CA VAL A 33 -4.18 4.59 13.52
C VAL A 33 -4.92 3.26 13.48
N GLU A 34 -5.42 2.82 14.64
CA GLU A 34 -6.28 1.64 14.76
C GLU A 34 -7.77 2.02 14.59
N PHE A 35 -8.51 1.20 13.85
CA PHE A 35 -9.94 1.43 13.59
C PHE A 35 -10.66 0.11 13.32
N VAL A 36 -11.98 0.10 13.57
CA VAL A 36 -12.88 -1.05 13.41
C VAL A 36 -13.90 -0.85 12.29
N GLY A 37 -14.00 0.37 11.74
CA GLY A 37 -14.87 0.69 10.62
C GLY A 37 -14.40 1.92 9.86
N LEU A 38 -14.67 1.96 8.56
CA LEU A 38 -14.32 3.06 7.68
C LEU A 38 -15.44 3.31 6.66
N SER A 39 -15.82 4.58 6.51
CA SER A 39 -16.81 5.05 5.56
C SER A 39 -16.38 6.40 4.97
N ARG A 40 -17.14 6.92 3.99
CA ARG A 40 -16.83 8.19 3.34
C ARG A 40 -16.80 9.39 4.28
N ASP A 41 -17.65 9.37 5.30
CA ASP A 41 -17.88 10.51 6.18
C ASP A 41 -17.38 10.27 7.61
N ARG A 42 -16.93 9.05 7.93
CA ARG A 42 -16.61 8.66 9.31
C ARG A 42 -15.61 7.51 9.39
N ILE A 43 -14.72 7.59 10.39
CA ILE A 43 -13.88 6.49 10.88
C ILE A 43 -14.44 6.02 12.23
N ASP A 44 -14.67 4.72 12.38
CA ASP A 44 -15.03 4.11 13.66
C ASP A 44 -13.74 3.58 14.30
N PHE A 45 -13.19 4.32 15.28
CA PHE A 45 -11.91 4.02 15.92
C PHE A 45 -11.99 2.82 16.87
N ALA A 46 -10.86 2.14 17.06
CA ALA A 46 -10.73 1.13 18.11
C ALA A 46 -10.71 1.77 19.50
N ASP A 47 -11.02 0.99 20.54
CA ASP A 47 -10.92 1.45 21.92
C ASP A 47 -9.47 1.80 22.28
N GLY A 48 -9.26 2.96 22.89
CA GLY A 48 -7.94 3.39 23.39
C GLY A 48 -7.08 4.16 22.38
N VAL A 49 -7.58 4.45 21.17
CA VAL A 49 -6.90 5.33 20.21
C VAL A 49 -6.81 6.75 20.77
N SER A 50 -5.60 7.32 20.80
CA SER A 50 -5.36 8.65 21.36
C SER A 50 -6.09 9.75 20.56
N GLN A 51 -6.42 10.87 21.21
CA GLN A 51 -7.05 12.01 20.52
C GLN A 51 -6.19 12.54 19.37
N GLU A 52 -4.87 12.57 19.55
CA GLU A 52 -3.93 12.97 18.50
C GLU A 52 -4.00 12.06 17.26
N ALA A 53 -4.07 10.74 17.47
CA ALA A 53 -4.22 9.79 16.37
C ALA A 53 -5.58 9.92 15.68
N GLN A 54 -6.66 10.18 16.44
CA GLN A 54 -7.98 10.45 15.88
C GLN A 54 -8.00 11.75 15.05
N ASP A 55 -7.38 12.82 15.54
CA ASP A 55 -7.30 14.10 14.84
C ASP A 55 -6.50 13.96 13.53
N LEU A 56 -5.39 13.21 13.56
CA LEU A 56 -4.62 12.87 12.35
C LEU A 56 -5.48 12.09 11.35
N ALA A 57 -6.16 11.05 11.81
CA ALA A 57 -7.00 10.20 10.96
C ALA A 57 -8.16 10.97 10.33
N ASN A 58 -8.83 11.82 11.11
CA ASN A 58 -9.90 12.69 10.62
C ASN A 58 -9.37 13.71 9.60
N GLY A 59 -8.15 14.23 9.79
CA GLY A 59 -7.47 15.05 8.80
C GLY A 59 -7.20 14.31 7.50
N ILE A 60 -6.75 13.05 7.56
CA ILE A 60 -6.54 12.20 6.38
C ILE A 60 -7.87 11.95 5.67
N LEU A 61 -8.93 11.57 6.39
CA LEU A 61 -10.26 11.34 5.83
C LEU A 61 -10.81 12.60 5.13
N ALA A 62 -10.70 13.76 5.79
CA ALA A 62 -11.21 15.02 5.24
C ALA A 62 -10.48 15.45 3.96
N ALA A 63 -9.20 15.12 3.83
CA ALA A 63 -8.40 15.38 2.62
C ALA A 63 -8.49 14.26 1.58
N TRP A 64 -9.21 13.17 1.86
CA TRP A 64 -9.22 11.99 0.99
C TRP A 64 -10.07 12.21 -0.25
N ASP A 65 -9.46 12.05 -1.42
CA ASP A 65 -10.18 12.04 -2.68
C ASP A 65 -10.82 10.66 -2.93
N TRP A 66 -12.13 10.62 -2.74
CA TRP A 66 -12.98 9.45 -2.95
C TRP A 66 -13.28 9.16 -4.42
N ASP A 67 -13.14 10.16 -5.29
CA ASP A 67 -13.44 10.05 -6.71
C ASP A 67 -12.17 9.81 -7.55
N ALA A 68 -10.99 9.92 -6.92
CA ALA A 68 -9.72 9.50 -7.51
C ALA A 68 -9.78 8.02 -7.97
N PRO A 69 -9.13 7.67 -9.10
CA PRO A 69 -9.02 6.28 -9.53
C PRO A 69 -8.40 5.40 -8.44
N PRO A 70 -8.93 4.19 -8.21
CA PRO A 70 -8.32 3.27 -7.26
C PRO A 70 -6.92 2.87 -7.73
N VAL A 71 -6.00 2.69 -6.79
CA VAL A 71 -4.66 2.22 -7.15
C VAL A 71 -4.76 0.74 -7.53
N PRO A 72 -4.22 0.32 -8.68
CA PRO A 72 -4.19 -1.07 -9.07
C PRO A 72 -3.49 -1.93 -8.02
N VAL A 73 -4.06 -3.11 -7.70
CA VAL A 73 -3.46 -4.05 -6.75
C VAL A 73 -2.26 -4.76 -7.37
N GLU A 74 -2.31 -4.98 -8.68
CA GLU A 74 -1.25 -5.65 -9.43
C GLU A 74 -1.11 -5.06 -10.83
N VAL A 75 0.10 -5.18 -11.38
CA VAL A 75 0.44 -4.80 -12.75
C VAL A 75 1.33 -5.88 -13.36
N SER A 76 1.35 -5.98 -14.69
CA SER A 76 2.29 -6.88 -15.36
C SER A 76 3.74 -6.35 -15.23
N PRO A 77 4.76 -7.23 -15.32
CA PRO A 77 6.15 -6.80 -15.26
C PRO A 77 6.53 -5.76 -16.33
N LEU A 78 5.98 -5.90 -17.54
CA LEU A 78 6.25 -4.96 -18.63
C LEU A 78 5.65 -3.58 -18.33
N GLN A 79 4.42 -3.52 -17.83
CA GLN A 79 3.79 -2.27 -17.40
C GLN A 79 4.57 -1.59 -16.29
N ALA A 80 5.02 -2.36 -15.28
CA ALA A 80 5.84 -1.85 -14.20
C ALA A 80 7.18 -1.29 -14.70
N ALA A 81 7.89 -2.03 -15.55
CA ALA A 81 9.18 -1.60 -16.09
C ALA A 81 9.05 -0.31 -16.92
N LEU A 82 8.03 -0.20 -17.76
CA LEU A 82 7.78 0.99 -18.56
C LEU A 82 7.38 2.20 -17.69
N ALA A 83 6.55 2.00 -16.67
CA ALA A 83 6.21 3.06 -15.72
C ALA A 83 7.43 3.51 -14.91
N LEU A 84 8.22 2.57 -14.37
CA LEU A 84 9.46 2.87 -13.67
C LEU A 84 10.45 3.63 -14.55
N GLN A 85 10.54 3.29 -15.83
CA GLN A 85 11.35 4.03 -16.80
C GLN A 85 10.86 5.47 -16.98
N ALA A 86 9.54 5.68 -17.09
CA ALA A 86 8.94 7.00 -17.22
C ALA A 86 9.17 7.88 -15.96
N PHE A 87 9.21 7.26 -14.78
CA PHE A 87 9.53 7.94 -13.52
C PHE A 87 11.04 8.09 -13.26
N GLY A 88 11.89 7.57 -14.16
CA GLY A 88 13.35 7.59 -13.98
C GLY A 88 13.84 6.76 -12.80
N ARG A 89 13.10 5.71 -12.43
CA ARG A 89 13.37 4.82 -11.28
C ARG A 89 13.84 3.42 -11.67
N LEU A 90 13.72 3.05 -12.94
CA LEU A 90 14.00 1.67 -13.38
C LEU A 90 15.43 1.24 -13.02
N ALA A 91 16.43 2.08 -13.29
CA ALA A 91 17.83 1.76 -13.01
C ALA A 91 18.09 1.56 -11.50
N ASP A 92 17.50 2.40 -10.64
CA ASP A 92 17.65 2.29 -9.19
C ASP A 92 17.00 1.00 -8.66
N VAL A 93 15.83 0.66 -9.20
CA VAL A 93 15.12 -0.59 -8.88
C VAL A 93 15.92 -1.81 -9.32
N GLU A 94 16.44 -1.82 -10.54
CA GLU A 94 17.27 -2.92 -11.05
C GLU A 94 18.54 -3.10 -10.21
N ALA A 95 19.15 -2.01 -9.76
CA ALA A 95 20.29 -2.06 -8.85
C ALA A 95 19.91 -2.63 -7.48
N ALA A 96 18.77 -2.24 -6.92
CA ALA A 96 18.26 -2.77 -5.65
C ALA A 96 17.93 -4.27 -5.76
N VAL A 97 17.31 -4.70 -6.85
CA VAL A 97 17.03 -6.11 -7.15
C VAL A 97 18.33 -6.91 -7.25
N ALA A 98 19.35 -6.37 -7.92
CA ALA A 98 20.65 -7.02 -8.02
C ALA A 98 21.31 -7.20 -6.64
N ALA A 99 21.24 -6.16 -5.79
CA ALA A 99 21.77 -6.18 -4.43
C ALA A 99 21.01 -7.13 -3.49
N GLY A 100 19.71 -7.37 -3.75
CA GLY A 100 18.87 -8.34 -3.02
C GLY A 100 19.22 -9.81 -3.27
N GLY A 101 20.17 -10.09 -4.16
CA GLY A 101 20.68 -11.44 -4.42
C GLY A 101 19.85 -12.26 -5.42
N GLN A 102 20.22 -13.53 -5.57
CA GLN A 102 19.72 -14.37 -6.67
C GLN A 102 18.20 -14.61 -6.62
N LEU A 103 17.62 -14.72 -5.42
CA LEU A 103 16.17 -14.92 -5.28
C LEU A 103 15.37 -13.69 -5.69
N ALA A 104 15.81 -12.48 -5.30
CA ALA A 104 15.18 -11.23 -5.70
C ALA A 104 15.23 -11.05 -7.23
N GLN A 105 16.40 -11.31 -7.83
CA GLN A 105 16.57 -11.28 -9.28
C GLN A 105 15.65 -12.29 -10.00
N LEU A 106 15.56 -13.52 -9.49
CA LEU A 106 14.69 -14.55 -10.07
C LEU A 106 13.22 -14.15 -9.98
N ALA A 107 12.79 -13.65 -8.82
CA ALA A 107 11.42 -13.18 -8.62
C ALA A 107 11.10 -12.00 -9.55
N TRP A 108 12.00 -11.01 -9.64
CA TRP A 108 11.85 -9.86 -10.53
C TRP A 108 11.73 -10.27 -12.01
N GLN A 109 12.57 -11.20 -12.47
CA GLN A 109 12.60 -11.64 -13.87
C GLN A 109 11.45 -12.58 -14.24
N ARG A 110 10.95 -13.38 -13.29
CA ARG A 110 10.01 -14.48 -13.58
C ARG A 110 8.61 -14.26 -13.03
N ALA A 111 8.36 -13.18 -12.28
CA ALA A 111 7.02 -12.83 -11.85
C ALA A 111 6.10 -12.70 -13.05
N SER A 112 4.91 -13.28 -12.97
CA SER A 112 3.84 -13.06 -13.95
C SER A 112 3.09 -11.76 -13.69
N VAL A 113 3.06 -11.33 -12.42
CA VAL A 113 2.44 -10.11 -11.93
C VAL A 113 3.28 -9.54 -10.81
N PHE A 114 3.33 -8.21 -10.71
CA PHE A 114 3.82 -7.52 -9.53
C PHE A 114 2.64 -7.03 -8.72
N ARG A 115 2.46 -7.62 -7.54
CA ARG A 115 1.47 -7.16 -6.58
C ARG A 115 2.05 -6.06 -5.71
N ARG A 116 1.26 -5.02 -5.49
CA ARG A 116 1.61 -3.85 -4.69
C ARG A 116 1.96 -4.20 -3.24
N ASP A 117 1.30 -5.22 -2.69
CA ASP A 117 1.50 -5.74 -1.34
C ASP A 117 2.59 -6.82 -1.24
N SER A 118 3.32 -7.10 -2.33
CA SER A 118 4.34 -8.14 -2.31
C SER A 118 5.57 -7.74 -1.49
N GLN A 119 6.08 -8.70 -0.72
CA GLN A 119 7.31 -8.53 0.06
C GLN A 119 8.50 -8.07 -0.80
N LEU A 120 8.60 -8.55 -2.04
CA LEU A 120 9.63 -8.12 -2.98
C LEU A 120 9.60 -6.61 -3.23
N LEU A 121 8.42 -6.03 -3.49
CA LEU A 121 8.32 -4.59 -3.72
C LEU A 121 8.54 -3.77 -2.44
N VAL A 122 8.16 -4.29 -1.27
CA VAL A 122 8.46 -3.66 0.02
C VAL A 122 9.98 -3.56 0.22
N GLU A 123 10.72 -4.64 -0.04
CA GLU A 123 12.18 -4.69 0.08
C GLU A 123 12.87 -3.74 -0.91
N ILE A 124 12.41 -3.73 -2.17
CA ILE A 124 12.92 -2.82 -3.20
C ILE A 124 12.63 -1.36 -2.81
N ALA A 125 11.42 -1.04 -2.36
CA ALA A 125 11.03 0.30 -1.96
C ALA A 125 11.81 0.81 -0.74
N ALA A 126 12.19 -0.08 0.18
CA ALA A 126 13.06 0.25 1.30
C ALA A 126 14.52 0.51 0.87
N ALA A 127 14.99 -0.18 -0.17
CA ALA A 127 16.34 -0.04 -0.70
C ALA A 127 16.52 1.18 -1.62
N VAL A 128 15.43 1.68 -2.24
CA VAL A 128 15.46 2.82 -3.18
C VAL A 128 14.85 4.06 -2.52
N PRO A 129 15.67 5.08 -2.17
CA PRO A 129 15.17 6.30 -1.52
C PRO A 129 14.03 6.97 -2.29
N GLY A 130 12.92 7.20 -1.61
CA GLY A 130 11.75 7.89 -2.17
C GLY A 130 10.85 7.04 -3.07
N LEU A 131 11.21 5.78 -3.36
CA LEU A 131 10.38 4.91 -4.21
C LEU A 131 9.05 4.57 -3.55
N ALA A 132 9.03 4.31 -2.23
CA ALA A 132 7.81 4.02 -1.49
C ALA A 132 6.74 5.11 -1.67
N ASN A 133 7.16 6.38 -1.69
CA ASN A 133 6.27 7.53 -1.86
C ASN A 133 5.68 7.65 -3.27
N GLN A 134 6.32 7.06 -4.27
CA GLN A 134 5.91 7.12 -5.68
C GLN A 134 5.26 5.82 -6.16
N LEU A 135 5.26 4.77 -5.34
CA LEU A 135 4.83 3.45 -5.76
C LEU A 135 3.36 3.44 -6.20
N ASP A 136 2.51 4.22 -5.53
CA ASP A 136 1.13 4.48 -5.93
C ASP A 136 1.01 5.02 -7.35
N ASP A 137 1.71 6.13 -7.60
CA ASP A 137 1.67 6.82 -8.89
C ASP A 137 2.23 5.94 -10.01
N ILE A 138 3.28 5.16 -9.71
CA ILE A 138 3.86 4.18 -10.63
C ILE A 138 2.85 3.10 -10.99
N PHE A 139 2.10 2.58 -10.01
CA PHE A 139 1.06 1.56 -10.27
C PHE A 139 -0.10 2.12 -11.08
N ILE A 140 -0.56 3.33 -10.76
CA ILE A 140 -1.60 4.03 -11.52
C ILE A 140 -1.15 4.23 -12.97
N ALA A 141 0.09 4.73 -13.18
CA ALA A 141 0.65 4.95 -14.50
C ALA A 141 0.82 3.63 -15.27
N ALA A 142 1.34 2.59 -14.62
CA ALA A 142 1.53 1.27 -15.21
C ALA A 142 0.22 0.67 -15.73
N ALA A 143 -0.88 0.81 -15.00
CA ALA A 143 -2.18 0.28 -15.46
C ALA A 143 -2.77 1.02 -16.67
N GLN A 144 -2.29 2.22 -16.99
CA GLN A 144 -2.68 2.93 -18.23
C GLN A 144 -1.91 2.46 -19.46
N ILE A 145 -0.86 1.66 -19.29
CA ILE A 145 -0.04 1.16 -20.39
C ILE A 145 -0.73 -0.08 -20.99
N ALA A 146 -1.23 0.08 -22.22
CA ALA A 146 -1.73 -1.01 -23.05
C ALA A 146 -0.58 -1.70 -23.77
N VAL A 147 -0.51 -3.03 -23.66
CA VAL A 147 0.50 -3.90 -24.29
C VAL A 147 -0.17 -5.10 -24.94
#